data_AF-A0A1F8TEM0-F1
#
_entry.id   AF-A0A1F8TEM0-F1
#
_cell.length_a   1.000
_cell.length_b   1.000
_cell.length_c   1.000
_cell.angle_alpha   90.00
_cell.angle_beta   90.00
_cell.angle_gamma   90.00
#
_symmetry.space_group_name_H-M   'P 1'
#
loop_
_entity.id
_entity.type
_entity.pdbx_description
1 polymer ?
#
loop_
_entity_poly.entity_id
_entity_poly.type
_entity_poly.pdbx_seq_one_letter_code
_entity_poly.pdbx_strand_id
1 'polypeptide(L)'
;MPTHPDEVRRRIAPDEVQVQVILGSLLGDGTLYGQPGERRLSIIHSTGRLAYASWKRDRLGSLASSPLQTDGDLVWFETIAHPLFDDLARLCERGADGVDRISRERVVPWLAPLGLAVWMSDVGRTRLDAALFLPDQARLALTA
;
A
#
# COMPACT_ATOMS: atom_id res chain seq x y z
N MET A 1 17.53 -23.43 19.11
CA MET A 1 16.18 -23.38 18.52
C MET A 1 16.33 -22.71 17.16
N PRO A 2 16.01 -23.36 16.03
CA PRO A 2 16.07 -22.69 14.75
C PRO A 2 15.02 -21.57 14.73
N THR A 3 15.46 -20.34 14.52
CA THR A 3 14.63 -19.14 14.38
C THR A 3 13.66 -19.34 13.22
N HIS A 4 12.37 -19.13 13.43
CA HIS A 4 11.38 -19.29 12.35
C HIS A 4 11.75 -18.32 11.21
N PRO A 5 11.72 -18.71 9.91
CA PRO A 5 12.17 -17.86 8.81
C PRO A 5 11.58 -16.46 8.82
N ASP A 6 10.32 -16.33 9.24
CA ASP A 6 9.64 -15.05 9.38
C ASP A 6 10.23 -14.17 10.50
N GLU A 7 10.66 -14.72 11.63
CA GLU A 7 11.30 -13.95 12.71
C GLU A 7 12.59 -13.26 12.25
N VAL A 8 13.31 -13.88 11.32
CA VAL A 8 14.49 -13.26 10.69
C VAL A 8 14.06 -12.13 9.75
N ARG A 9 13.05 -12.38 8.91
CA ARG A 9 12.52 -11.37 7.96
C ARG A 9 11.93 -10.16 8.68
N ARG A 10 11.33 -10.34 9.85
CA ARG A 10 10.81 -9.24 10.72
C ARG A 10 11.86 -8.23 11.15
N ARG A 11 13.14 -8.60 11.10
CA ARG A 11 14.27 -7.74 11.51
C ARG A 11 14.90 -6.99 10.34
N ILE A 12 14.51 -7.32 9.11
CA ILE A 12 15.03 -6.68 7.91
C ILE A 12 14.17 -5.44 7.66
N ALA A 13 14.79 -4.26 7.79
CA ALA A 13 14.11 -3.01 7.47
C ALA A 13 13.69 -3.00 5.99
N PRO A 14 12.44 -2.60 5.68
CA PRO A 14 12.01 -2.43 4.30
C PRO A 14 12.86 -1.39 3.59
N ASP A 15 13.22 -1.65 2.33
CA ASP A 15 13.89 -0.67 1.49
C ASP A 15 12.94 0.47 1.07
N GLU A 16 13.50 1.51 0.45
CA GLU A 16 12.73 2.69 0.04
C GLU A 16 11.59 2.34 -0.93
N VAL A 17 11.81 1.40 -1.85
CA VAL A 17 10.78 0.96 -2.81
C VAL A 17 9.64 0.27 -2.07
N GLN A 18 9.96 -0.64 -1.15
CA GLN A 18 8.98 -1.34 -0.31
C GLN A 18 8.19 -0.35 0.54
N VAL A 19 8.85 0.62 1.19
CA VAL A 19 8.18 1.66 1.97
C VAL A 19 7.20 2.44 1.11
N GLN A 20 7.60 2.86 -0.10
CA GLN A 20 6.71 3.62 -0.99
C GLN A 20 5.52 2.79 -1.48
N VAL A 21 5.70 1.50 -1.75
CA VAL A 21 4.58 0.59 -2.10
C VAL A 21 3.63 0.40 -0.90
N ILE A 22 4.16 0.29 0.33
CA ILE A 22 3.36 0.19 1.56
C ILE A 22 2.53 1.46 1.78
N LEU A 23 3.17 2.63 1.78
CA LEU A 23 2.49 3.91 2.02
C LEU A 23 1.43 4.20 0.95
N GLY A 24 1.78 4.00 -0.33
CA GLY A 24 0.84 4.17 -1.42
C GLY A 24 -0.36 3.22 -1.30
N SER A 25 -0.12 1.96 -0.92
CA SER A 25 -1.20 0.99 -0.73
C SER A 25 -2.11 1.34 0.44
N LEU A 26 -1.56 1.78 1.57
CA LEU A 26 -2.34 2.15 2.75
C LEU A 26 -3.24 3.37 2.52
N LEU A 27 -2.85 4.29 1.64
CA LEU A 27 -3.69 5.41 1.21
C LEU A 27 -4.78 4.99 0.21
N GLY A 28 -4.58 3.84 -0.44
CA GLY A 28 -5.48 3.21 -1.39
C GLY A 28 -6.34 2.11 -0.75
N ASP A 29 -6.10 0.86 -1.18
CA ASP A 29 -6.89 -0.33 -0.80
C ASP A 29 -6.23 -1.23 0.26
N GLY A 30 -5.04 -0.87 0.72
CA GLY A 30 -4.32 -1.59 1.75
C GLY A 30 -4.92 -1.37 3.14
N THR A 31 -5.10 -2.46 3.89
CA THR A 31 -5.60 -2.41 5.27
C THR A 31 -4.58 -2.98 6.24
N LEU A 32 -4.33 -2.27 7.36
CA LEU A 32 -3.61 -2.83 8.50
C LEU A 32 -4.59 -3.59 9.41
N TYR A 33 -4.20 -4.79 9.82
CA TYR A 33 -4.98 -5.62 10.76
C TYR A 33 -4.04 -6.36 11.70
N GLY A 34 -4.59 -6.87 12.81
CA GLY A 34 -3.84 -7.56 13.86
C GLY A 34 -3.56 -6.70 15.09
N GLN A 35 -3.09 -7.35 16.15
CA GLN A 35 -2.71 -6.72 17.42
C GLN A 35 -1.29 -6.14 17.34
N PRO A 36 -0.92 -5.21 18.24
CA PRO A 36 0.47 -4.73 18.33
C PRO A 36 1.49 -5.89 18.38
N GLY A 37 2.55 -5.80 17.57
CA GLY A 37 3.57 -6.85 17.41
C GLY A 37 3.23 -7.91 16.37
N GLU A 38 1.95 -8.07 16.01
CA GLU A 38 1.46 -9.03 15.01
C GLU A 38 0.74 -8.33 13.83
N ARG A 39 0.87 -7.01 13.71
CA ARG A 39 0.22 -6.24 12.65
C ARG A 39 0.76 -6.58 11.27
N ARG A 40 -0.16 -6.73 10.31
CA ARG A 40 0.10 -7.07 8.92
C ARG A 40 -0.61 -6.09 7.99
N LEU A 41 -0.14 -6.02 6.75
CA LEU A 41 -0.79 -5.32 5.65
C LEU A 41 -1.49 -6.36 4.76
N SER A 42 -2.81 -6.21 4.59
CA SER A 42 -3.60 -6.94 3.60
C SER A 42 -3.85 -6.03 2.40
N ILE A 43 -3.62 -6.54 1.19
CA ILE A 43 -3.89 -5.85 -0.06
C ILE A 43 -4.85 -6.72 -0.86
N ILE A 44 -6.04 -6.17 -1.14
CA ILE A 44 -7.14 -6.88 -1.81
C ILE A 44 -7.51 -6.10 -3.07
N HIS A 45 -7.60 -6.80 -4.19
CA HIS A 45 -7.95 -6.28 -5.51
C HIS A 45 -9.02 -7.16 -6.17
N SER A 46 -9.62 -6.67 -7.25
CA SER A 46 -10.38 -7.55 -8.14
C SER A 46 -9.46 -8.40 -9.03
N THR A 47 -9.93 -9.56 -9.48
CA THR A 47 -9.19 -10.45 -10.40
C THR A 47 -8.75 -9.76 -11.69
N GLY A 48 -9.52 -8.76 -12.16
CA GLY A 48 -9.13 -7.91 -13.29
C GLY A 48 -7.83 -7.12 -13.08
N ARG A 49 -7.36 -7.00 -11.83
CA ARG A 49 -6.11 -6.33 -11.45
C ARG A 49 -5.03 -7.32 -11.00
N LEU A 50 -5.14 -8.60 -11.36
CA LEU A 50 -4.18 -9.65 -10.99
C LEU A 50 -2.73 -9.27 -11.27
N ALA A 51 -2.44 -8.70 -12.45
CA ALA A 51 -1.08 -8.28 -12.80
C ALA A 51 -0.53 -7.20 -11.86
N TYR A 52 -1.40 -6.28 -11.41
CA TYR A 52 -1.02 -5.22 -10.49
C TYR A 52 -0.84 -5.76 -9.05
N ALA A 53 -1.71 -6.66 -8.61
CA ALA A 53 -1.54 -7.37 -7.33
C ALA A 53 -0.23 -8.17 -7.31
N SER A 54 0.09 -8.86 -8.40
CA SER A 54 1.37 -9.58 -8.56
C SER A 54 2.56 -8.62 -8.50
N TRP A 55 2.50 -7.50 -9.23
CA TRP A 55 3.55 -6.50 -9.17
C TRP A 55 3.79 -5.98 -7.75
N LYS A 56 2.73 -5.65 -6.99
CA LYS A 56 2.87 -5.20 -5.60
C LYS A 56 3.53 -6.27 -4.73
N ARG A 57 3.08 -7.52 -4.85
CA ARG A 57 3.63 -8.65 -4.12
C ARG A 57 5.12 -8.82 -4.40
N ASP A 58 5.50 -8.79 -5.67
CA ASP A 58 6.89 -8.97 -6.09
C ASP A 58 7.78 -7.82 -5.60
N ARG A 59 7.26 -6.59 -5.58
CA ARG A 59 7.96 -5.42 -5.00
C ARG A 59 8.11 -5.51 -3.49
N LEU A 60 7.12 -6.05 -2.78
CA LEU A 60 7.21 -6.26 -1.33
C LEU A 60 8.13 -7.42 -0.97
N GLY A 61 8.38 -8.35 -1.90
CA GLY A 61 9.45 -9.35 -1.81
C GLY A 61 9.39 -10.14 -0.50
N SER A 62 10.43 -10.02 0.32
CA SER A 62 10.55 -10.73 1.61
C SER A 62 9.47 -10.38 2.64
N LEU A 63 8.75 -9.27 2.46
CA LEU A 63 7.63 -8.91 3.32
C LEU A 63 6.36 -9.65 2.95
N ALA A 64 6.19 -10.12 1.71
CA ALA A 64 5.00 -10.87 1.31
C ALA A 64 5.03 -12.28 1.93
N SER A 65 4.05 -12.59 2.78
CA SER A 65 4.00 -13.84 3.53
C SER A 65 3.48 -15.02 2.70
N SER A 66 2.63 -14.74 1.72
CA SER A 66 1.88 -15.75 0.97
C SER A 66 2.01 -15.56 -0.55
N PRO A 67 1.80 -16.64 -1.35
CA PRO A 67 1.43 -16.47 -2.74
C PRO A 67 0.12 -15.67 -2.85
N LEU A 68 -0.15 -15.09 -4.03
CA LEU A 68 -1.46 -14.50 -4.28
C LEU A 68 -2.54 -15.55 -4.06
N GLN A 69 -3.55 -15.18 -3.30
CA GLN A 69 -4.75 -15.97 -3.06
C GLN A 69 -5.87 -15.40 -3.94
N THR A 70 -6.77 -16.27 -4.39
CA THR A 70 -7.90 -15.90 -5.25
C THR A 70 -9.17 -16.58 -4.76
N ASP A 71 -10.27 -15.84 -4.73
CA ASP A 71 -11.60 -16.32 -4.36
C ASP A 71 -12.66 -15.51 -5.11
N GLY A 72 -13.41 -16.17 -5.99
CA GLY A 72 -14.32 -15.50 -6.91
C GLY A 72 -13.63 -14.39 -7.71
N ASP A 73 -14.15 -13.17 -7.58
CA ASP A 73 -13.61 -11.97 -8.23
C ASP A 73 -12.55 -11.23 -7.41
N LEU A 74 -12.08 -11.80 -6.30
CA LEU A 74 -11.07 -11.20 -5.45
C LEU A 74 -9.70 -11.89 -5.61
N VAL A 75 -8.65 -11.07 -5.59
CA VAL A 75 -7.27 -11.50 -5.46
C VAL A 75 -6.62 -10.72 -4.33
N TRP A 76 -5.91 -11.40 -3.43
CA TRP A 76 -5.25 -10.73 -2.31
C TRP A 76 -3.97 -11.42 -1.90
N PHE A 77 -3.17 -10.71 -1.12
CA PHE A 77 -2.07 -11.28 -0.37
C PHE A 77 -1.84 -10.46 0.89
N GLU A 78 -1.05 -11.02 1.80
CA GLU A 78 -0.75 -10.41 3.08
C GLU A 78 0.75 -10.35 3.29
N THR A 79 1.20 -9.31 3.98
CA THR A 79 2.57 -9.27 4.47
C THR A 79 2.76 -10.16 5.71
N ILE A 80 4.01 -10.49 6.03
CA ILE A 80 4.37 -10.95 7.37
C ILE A 80 4.05 -9.83 8.37
N ALA A 81 3.86 -10.19 9.65
CA ALA A 81 3.80 -9.15 10.65
C ALA A 81 5.14 -8.42 10.75
N HIS A 82 5.15 -7.11 10.93
CA HIS A 82 6.41 -6.33 10.93
C HIS A 82 6.30 -5.09 11.84
N PRO A 83 7.34 -4.73 12.63
CA PRO A 83 7.30 -3.58 13.54
C PRO A 83 6.92 -2.25 12.87
N LEU A 84 7.33 -2.04 11.61
CA LEU A 84 6.89 -0.89 10.80
C LEU A 84 5.37 -0.69 10.82
N PHE A 85 4.57 -1.77 10.79
CA PHE A 85 3.12 -1.65 10.78
C PHE A 85 2.55 -1.18 12.12
N ASP A 86 3.27 -1.39 13.23
CA ASP A 86 2.90 -0.81 14.52
C ASP A 86 3.17 0.69 14.56
N ASP A 87 4.23 1.15 13.91
CA ASP A 87 4.54 2.58 13.78
C ASP A 87 3.52 3.27 12.86
N LEU A 88 3.20 2.65 11.73
CA LEU A 88 2.20 3.17 10.78
C LEU A 88 0.79 3.16 11.36
N ALA A 89 0.42 2.19 12.21
CA ALA A 89 -0.88 2.17 12.86
C ALA A 89 -1.14 3.41 13.76
N ARG A 90 -0.09 4.07 14.27
CA ARG A 90 -0.21 5.33 15.03
C ARG A 90 -0.56 6.53 14.15
N LEU A 91 -0.43 6.37 12.84
CA LEU A 91 -0.83 7.34 11.83
C LEU A 91 -2.28 7.12 11.38
N CYS A 92 -2.94 6.05 11.81
CA CYS A 92 -4.33 5.81 11.50
C CYS A 92 -5.26 6.68 12.32
N GLU A 93 -6.36 7.08 11.69
CA GLU A 93 -7.47 7.80 12.29
C GLU A 93 -8.73 6.96 12.12
N ARG A 94 -9.62 7.06 13.11
CA ARG A 94 -10.87 6.30 13.07
C ARG A 94 -11.82 6.92 12.06
N GLY A 95 -12.17 6.16 11.02
CA GLY A 95 -13.17 6.57 10.03
C GLY A 95 -14.57 6.69 10.63
N ALA A 96 -15.44 7.44 9.96
CA ALA A 96 -16.84 7.61 10.36
C ALA A 96 -17.64 6.30 10.35
N ASP A 97 -17.20 5.32 9.55
CA ASP A 97 -17.70 3.94 9.49
C ASP A 97 -17.08 3.02 10.56
N GLY A 98 -16.26 3.58 11.46
CA GLY A 98 -15.61 2.85 12.54
C GLY A 98 -14.35 2.08 12.13
N VAL A 99 -13.96 2.15 10.85
CA VAL A 99 -12.76 1.51 10.29
C VAL A 99 -11.59 2.47 10.33
N ASP A 100 -10.50 2.05 10.95
CA ASP A 100 -9.26 2.83 11.02
C ASP A 100 -8.60 2.90 9.64
N ARG A 101 -8.27 4.11 9.20
CA ARG A 101 -7.57 4.36 7.92
C ARG A 101 -6.37 5.24 8.15
N ILE A 102 -5.35 5.08 7.32
CA ILE A 102 -4.16 5.91 7.44
C ILE A 102 -4.50 7.38 7.13
N SER A 103 -4.03 8.29 7.99
CA SER A 103 -4.24 9.73 7.82
C SER A 103 -3.48 10.24 6.59
N ARG A 104 -4.21 10.79 5.62
CA ARG A 104 -3.63 11.27 4.35
C ARG A 104 -2.67 12.42 4.61
N GLU A 105 -3.09 13.37 5.42
CA GLU A 105 -2.37 14.58 5.78
C GLU A 105 -1.02 14.25 6.44
N ARG A 106 -0.98 13.16 7.21
CA ARG A 106 0.23 12.72 7.92
C ARG A 106 1.18 11.91 7.04
N VAL A 107 0.69 11.24 6.00
CA VAL A 107 1.49 10.35 5.14
C VAL A 107 1.91 10.98 3.83
N VAL A 108 1.09 11.85 3.22
CA VAL A 108 1.40 12.51 1.94
C VAL A 108 2.79 13.18 1.92
N PRO A 109 3.27 13.87 2.98
CA PRO A 109 4.61 14.45 2.99
C PRO A 109 5.77 13.43 2.85
N TRP A 110 5.48 12.15 3.05
CA TRP A 110 6.47 11.05 3.00
C TRP A 110 6.42 10.29 1.66
N LEU A 111 5.51 10.66 0.75
CA LEU A 111 5.40 10.01 -0.55
C LEU A 111 6.45 10.55 -1.52
N ALA A 112 7.20 9.62 -2.11
CA ALA A 112 7.94 9.82 -3.33
C ALA A 112 7.02 9.57 -4.55
N PRO A 113 7.46 9.88 -5.79
CA PRO A 113 6.65 9.65 -6.99
C PRO A 113 6.09 8.23 -7.12
N LEU A 114 6.84 7.22 -6.67
CA LEU A 114 6.36 5.83 -6.67
C LEU A 114 5.16 5.63 -5.74
N GLY A 115 5.23 6.10 -4.49
CA GLY A 115 4.13 5.93 -3.54
C GLY A 115 2.87 6.66 -3.99
N LEU A 116 3.03 7.85 -4.59
CA LEU A 116 1.94 8.58 -5.22
C LEU A 116 1.32 7.79 -6.39
N ALA A 117 2.13 7.20 -7.27
CA ALA A 117 1.65 6.41 -8.40
C ALA A 117 0.88 5.16 -7.95
N VAL A 118 1.36 4.47 -6.90
CA VAL A 118 0.66 3.33 -6.28
C VAL A 118 -0.69 3.79 -5.72
N TRP A 119 -0.69 4.87 -4.93
CA TRP A 119 -1.93 5.42 -4.37
C TRP A 119 -2.93 5.75 -5.46
N MET A 120 -2.52 6.52 -6.48
CA MET A 120 -3.38 6.90 -7.60
C MET A 120 -3.94 5.69 -8.36
N SER A 121 -3.12 4.66 -8.53
CA SER A 121 -3.53 3.42 -9.17
C SER A 121 -4.60 2.70 -8.35
N ASP A 122 -4.49 2.68 -7.02
CA ASP A 122 -5.44 1.98 -6.14
C ASP A 122 -6.82 2.63 -6.13
N VAL A 123 -6.90 3.95 -5.92
CA VAL A 123 -8.19 4.68 -5.90
C VAL A 123 -8.87 4.73 -7.28
N GLY A 124 -8.16 4.40 -8.35
CA GLY A 124 -8.74 3.98 -9.63
C GLY A 124 -9.46 5.07 -10.44
N ARG A 125 -9.56 6.32 -9.97
CA ARG A 125 -10.05 7.47 -10.75
C ARG A 125 -9.42 8.76 -10.25
N THR A 126 -8.36 9.21 -10.91
CA THR A 126 -7.92 10.59 -10.81
C THR A 126 -8.49 11.35 -12.00
N ARG A 127 -9.47 12.22 -11.76
CA ARG A 127 -9.85 13.22 -12.76
C ARG A 127 -8.77 14.29 -12.72
N LEU A 128 -7.96 14.37 -13.78
CA LEU A 128 -7.06 15.50 -13.95
C LEU A 128 -7.93 16.73 -14.18
N ASP A 129 -7.95 17.65 -13.21
CA ASP A 129 -8.56 18.95 -13.41
C ASP A 129 -7.54 19.87 -14.06
N ALA A 130 -7.70 20.12 -15.36
CA ALA A 130 -6.82 21.00 -16.14
C ALA A 130 -6.65 22.40 -15.52
N ALA A 131 -7.63 22.87 -14.74
CA ALA A 131 -7.58 24.18 -14.09
C ALA A 131 -6.60 24.24 -12.91
N LEU A 132 -6.16 23.08 -12.38
CA LEU A 132 -5.20 23.00 -11.27
C LEU A 132 -3.74 22.89 -11.74
N PHE A 133 -3.50 22.74 -13.05
CA PHE A 133 -2.17 22.68 -13.61
C PHE A 133 -1.66 24.08 -13.97
N LEU A 134 -0.33 24.27 -13.92
CA LEU A 134 0.28 25.42 -14.56
C LEU A 134 -0.02 25.37 -16.07
N PRO A 135 -0.12 26.52 -16.78
CA PRO A 135 -0.53 26.55 -18.19
C PRO A 135 0.25 25.59 -19.11
N ASP A 136 1.56 25.46 -18.87
CA ASP A 136 2.43 24.56 -19.65
C ASP A 136 2.18 23.07 -19.35
N GLN A 137 1.80 22.75 -18.11
CA GLN A 137 1.46 21.39 -17.67
C GLN A 137 0.07 20.98 -18.17
N ALA A 138 -0.89 21.91 -18.19
CA ALA A 138 -2.24 21.68 -18.70
C ALA A 138 -2.22 21.27 -20.18
N ARG A 139 -1.36 21.91 -20.98
CA ARG A 139 -1.20 21.60 -22.40
C ARG A 139 -0.65 20.17 -22.65
N LEU A 140 0.24 19.70 -21.79
CA LEU A 140 0.79 18.34 -21.85
C LEU A 140 -0.21 17.29 -21.33
N ALA A 141 -0.96 17.61 -20.27
CA ALA A 141 -1.94 16.70 -19.68
C ALA A 141 -3.17 16.45 -20.57
N LEU A 142 -3.53 17.41 -21.44
CA LEU A 142 -4.68 17.31 -22.36
C LEU A 142 -4.33 16.73 -23.74
N THR A 143 -3.05 16.41 -23.99
CA THR A 143 -2.59 15.86 -25.28
C THR A 143 -2.21 14.38 -25.24
N ALA A 144 -2.32 13.74 -24.06
CA ALA A 144 -2.16 12.30 -23.85
C ALA A 144 -3.53 11.61 -23.77
#